data_AF-A0A2V1ABE0-F1
#
_entry.id   AF-A0A2V1ABE0-F1
#
_cell.length_a   1.000
_cell.length_b   1.000
_cell.length_c   1.000
_cell.angle_alpha   90.00
_cell.angle_beta   90.00
_cell.angle_gamma   90.00
#
_symmetry.space_group_name_H-M   'P 1'
#
loop_
_entity.id
_entity.type
_entity.pdbx_description
1 polymer ?
#
loop_
_entity_poly.entity_id
_entity_poly.type
_entity_poly.pdbx_seq_one_letter_code
_entity_poly.pdbx_strand_id
1 'polypeptide(L)'
;MSISPEVLAQFRKIARLTRGWGGRDRRGVPGTSRKLLLTTIKDDYLPTAQKQLNMEELTTDDVVETLRYKEEEEGYDFLSNKVKAQAKLGIRHFKFTKVPSVSDRVANSKFYASVVMTPDPDALIQLIQQHPYHVETLLQVSMVFLRQGNNKAMSNALVEKCLFVFDRSFNKRFHEMLQDGKSELIRLPYETFMNRQFYLCIFRIITGMAERSTFFTALNYCKLLWGFSPAEDPIGARYFIDHYAILSEEYDWLVKVANSPLITTYAQWYTPGIAFSEVLALLHLNKTEEARSRLEEAFTAHTYCAYHLLETIGLSSKPPTSLKDIYQDDYVVLASETYLVRAPLLWKDQSHRQFLHDELTKLFSTFKSQTTGSWLGKFFSKEPKPIALPINLVRFAILSGENKVLAKVPESVFDRDDDASAAYDVFTGVDNTTGVTDALPNYIDHNIISAIVQNRTGAEFDELLDRLQLQEVEEGQVPAEE
;
A
#
# COMPACT_ATOMS: atom_id res chain seq x y z
N MET A 1 -47.43 14.16 10.65
CA MET A 1 -47.08 13.34 11.84
C MET A 1 -46.39 14.25 12.84
N SER A 2 -46.94 14.42 14.04
CA SER A 2 -46.28 15.16 15.12
C SER A 2 -45.15 14.31 15.70
N ILE A 3 -43.91 14.79 15.60
CA ILE A 3 -42.74 14.13 16.18
C ILE A 3 -42.86 14.21 17.71
N SER A 4 -42.64 13.10 18.42
CA SER A 4 -42.75 13.08 19.88
C SER A 4 -41.68 13.97 20.53
N PRO A 5 -41.96 14.57 21.71
CA PRO A 5 -40.99 15.39 22.43
C PRO A 5 -39.67 14.67 22.74
N GLU A 6 -39.74 13.36 23.00
CA GLU A 6 -38.58 12.50 23.26
C GLU A 6 -37.69 12.34 22.01
N VAL A 7 -38.31 12.08 20.85
CA VAL A 7 -37.59 11.99 19.57
C VAL A 7 -36.98 13.35 19.22
N LEU A 8 -37.68 14.45 19.47
CA LEU A 8 -37.11 15.81 19.30
C LEU A 8 -35.92 16.06 20.23
N ALA A 9 -35.96 15.59 21.48
CA ALA A 9 -34.84 15.69 22.40
C ALA A 9 -33.63 14.86 21.94
N GLN A 10 -33.87 13.65 21.44
CA GLN A 10 -32.83 12.82 20.81
C GLN A 10 -32.21 13.51 19.58
N PHE A 11 -33.01 14.07 18.69
CA PHE A 11 -32.51 14.84 17.54
C PHE A 11 -31.67 16.04 17.96
N ARG A 12 -32.09 16.79 18.98
CA ARG A 12 -31.29 17.90 19.52
C ARG A 12 -29.97 17.43 20.13
N LYS A 13 -29.97 16.30 20.84
CA LYS A 13 -28.75 15.70 21.39
C LYS A 13 -27.80 15.28 20.27
N ILE A 14 -28.29 14.58 19.25
CA ILE A 14 -27.50 14.16 18.09
C ILE A 14 -26.96 15.38 17.35
N ALA A 15 -27.81 16.38 17.03
CA ALA A 15 -27.39 17.60 16.34
C ALA A 15 -26.31 18.38 17.11
N ARG A 16 -26.33 18.33 18.46
CA ARG A 16 -25.27 18.92 19.28
C ARG A 16 -23.98 18.13 19.19
N LEU A 17 -24.04 16.79 19.22
CA LEU A 17 -22.88 15.91 19.13
C LEU A 17 -22.22 15.93 17.74
N THR A 18 -23.01 16.18 16.70
CA THR A 18 -22.54 16.24 15.30
C THR A 18 -22.28 17.67 14.83
N ARG A 19 -22.38 18.66 15.73
CA ARG A 19 -22.15 20.07 15.41
C ARG A 19 -20.73 20.27 14.88
N GLY A 20 -20.63 20.94 13.74
CA GLY A 20 -19.35 21.20 13.08
C GLY A 20 -18.91 20.12 12.09
N TRP A 21 -19.71 19.08 11.86
CA TRP A 21 -19.51 18.11 10.78
C TRP A 21 -19.46 18.82 9.42
N GLY A 22 -18.39 18.60 8.67
CA GLY A 22 -18.12 19.25 7.40
C GLY A 22 -17.63 20.69 7.57
N GLY A 23 -18.37 21.55 8.26
CA GLY A 23 -18.10 22.99 8.25
C GLY A 23 -18.19 23.59 6.84
N ARG A 24 -17.72 24.83 6.65
CA ARG A 24 -17.83 25.55 5.36
C ARG A 24 -16.96 24.93 4.25
N ASP A 25 -15.80 24.40 4.62
CA ASP A 25 -14.82 23.82 3.70
C ASP A 25 -14.92 22.29 3.59
N ARG A 26 -15.95 21.68 4.19
CA ARG A 26 -16.17 20.23 4.22
C ARG A 26 -15.01 19.45 4.87
N ARG A 27 -14.24 20.06 5.78
CA ARG A 27 -13.11 19.41 6.48
C ARG A 27 -13.24 19.40 8.00
N GLY A 28 -14.28 20.00 8.56
CA GLY A 28 -14.52 20.04 10.00
C GLY A 28 -15.00 18.69 10.56
N VAL A 29 -14.37 18.22 11.63
CA VAL A 29 -14.80 17.01 12.37
C VAL A 29 -15.29 17.45 13.76
N PRO A 30 -16.44 16.94 14.24
CA PRO A 30 -16.94 17.28 15.57
C PRO A 30 -15.94 16.95 16.68
N GLY A 31 -15.93 17.76 17.73
CA GLY A 31 -15.09 17.56 18.91
C GLY A 31 -13.61 17.92 18.74
N THR A 32 -13.19 18.45 17.60
CA THR A 32 -11.82 18.92 17.37
C THR A 32 -11.79 20.23 16.59
N SER A 33 -10.76 21.05 16.81
CA SER A 33 -10.45 22.22 15.98
C SER A 33 -9.66 21.85 14.72
N ARG A 34 -9.13 20.62 14.64
CA ARG A 34 -8.37 20.15 13.50
C ARG A 34 -9.27 19.91 12.30
N LYS A 35 -8.73 20.17 11.11
CA LYS A 35 -9.36 19.88 9.83
C LYS A 35 -8.75 18.64 9.20
N LEU A 36 -9.56 17.91 8.44
CA LEU A 36 -9.08 16.83 7.57
C LEU A 36 -8.01 17.36 6.61
N LEU A 37 -6.95 16.58 6.39
CA LEU A 37 -5.81 16.95 5.56
C LEU A 37 -5.85 16.31 4.17
N LEU A 38 -6.26 15.04 4.10
CA LEU A 38 -6.19 14.20 2.91
C LEU A 38 -7.51 14.16 2.14
N THR A 39 -8.65 14.38 2.81
CA THR A 39 -9.97 14.29 2.16
C THR A 39 -10.97 15.34 2.65
N THR A 40 -12.17 15.31 2.08
CA THR A 40 -13.31 16.13 2.46
C THR A 40 -14.52 15.26 2.75
N ILE A 41 -15.36 15.72 3.66
CA ILE A 41 -16.63 15.10 4.03
C ILE A 41 -17.61 15.32 2.90
N LYS A 42 -18.15 14.23 2.36
CA LYS A 42 -19.18 14.26 1.31
C LYS A 42 -20.57 14.37 1.93
N ASP A 43 -21.54 14.76 1.11
CA ASP A 43 -22.90 15.03 1.59
C ASP A 43 -23.62 13.76 2.08
N ASP A 44 -23.21 12.58 1.62
CA ASP A 44 -23.73 11.27 2.02
C ASP A 44 -23.02 10.69 3.26
N TYR A 45 -22.02 11.36 3.81
CA TYR A 45 -21.31 10.88 5.00
C TYR A 45 -22.12 11.21 6.26
N LEU A 46 -22.69 10.16 6.86
CA LEU A 46 -23.45 10.23 8.10
C LEU A 46 -22.64 10.80 9.27
N PRO A 47 -23.08 11.89 9.92
CA PRO A 47 -22.35 12.47 11.04
C PRO A 47 -22.25 11.51 12.24
N THR A 48 -21.04 11.24 12.71
CA THR A 48 -20.78 10.36 13.87
C THR A 48 -19.86 11.05 14.88
N ALA A 49 -20.21 10.96 16.16
CA ALA A 49 -19.36 11.48 17.24
C ALA A 49 -18.20 10.54 17.59
N GLN A 50 -18.45 9.22 17.57
CA GLN A 50 -17.43 8.22 17.85
C GLN A 50 -16.56 7.93 16.63
N LYS A 51 -15.25 7.87 16.88
CA LYS A 51 -14.27 7.37 15.91
C LYS A 51 -14.26 5.85 16.00
N GLN A 52 -13.98 5.18 14.88
CA GLN A 52 -13.77 3.72 14.88
C GLN A 52 -12.30 3.35 15.05
N LEU A 53 -11.43 4.28 14.70
CA LEU A 53 -9.98 4.14 14.81
C LEU A 53 -9.43 5.30 15.64
N ASN A 54 -8.38 4.98 16.37
CA ASN A 54 -7.44 5.93 16.95
C ASN A 54 -6.09 5.79 16.25
N MET A 55 -5.20 6.74 16.51
CA MET A 55 -3.80 6.64 16.15
C MET A 55 -2.96 7.04 17.35
N GLU A 56 -1.95 6.22 17.64
CA GLU A 56 -0.98 6.44 18.70
C GLU A 56 0.44 6.58 18.13
N GLU A 57 1.25 7.36 18.84
CA GLU A 57 2.69 7.46 18.61
C GLU A 57 3.34 6.31 19.39
N LEU A 58 4.18 5.52 18.71
CA LEU A 58 4.85 4.37 19.32
C LEU A 58 5.95 4.84 20.28
N THR A 59 6.11 4.10 21.38
CA THR A 59 7.24 4.29 22.30
C THR A 59 8.55 3.80 21.67
N THR A 60 9.68 4.14 22.30
CA THR A 60 10.98 3.63 21.82
C THR A 60 11.01 2.10 21.87
N ASP A 61 10.46 1.51 22.94
CA ASP A 61 10.50 0.07 23.16
C ASP A 61 9.60 -0.66 22.13
N ASP A 62 8.42 -0.12 21.81
CA ASP A 62 7.55 -0.65 20.75
C ASP A 62 8.29 -0.73 19.39
N VAL A 63 9.05 0.32 19.06
CA VAL A 63 9.80 0.38 17.80
C VAL A 63 10.98 -0.59 17.82
N VAL A 64 11.69 -0.71 18.95
CA VAL A 64 12.78 -1.67 19.09
C VAL A 64 12.28 -3.10 18.94
N GLU A 65 11.15 -3.44 19.55
CA GLU A 65 10.58 -4.79 19.42
C GLU A 65 10.12 -5.08 17.99
N THR A 66 9.59 -4.08 17.30
CA THR A 66 9.29 -4.16 15.86
C THR A 66 10.54 -4.41 15.02
N LEU A 67 11.66 -3.76 15.34
CA LEU A 67 12.93 -3.98 14.63
C LEU A 67 13.55 -5.33 14.96
N ARG A 68 13.51 -5.80 16.22
CA ARG A 68 14.00 -7.12 16.63
C ARG A 68 13.30 -8.24 15.89
N TYR A 69 12.00 -8.06 15.69
CA TYR A 69 11.17 -8.96 14.90
C TYR A 69 11.62 -9.05 13.42
N LYS A 70 12.26 -7.99 12.87
CA LYS A 70 12.76 -7.95 11.49
C LYS A 70 14.23 -8.33 11.36
N GLU A 71 15.03 -7.93 12.31
CA GLU A 71 16.49 -8.01 12.35
C GLU A 71 16.88 -9.01 13.44
N GLU A 72 16.51 -10.29 13.25
CA GLU A 72 16.62 -11.36 14.27
C GLU A 72 18.04 -11.54 14.85
N GLU A 73 19.08 -11.15 14.11
CA GLU A 73 20.48 -11.28 14.52
C GLU A 73 21.01 -10.08 15.33
N GLU A 74 20.28 -8.96 15.39
CA GLU A 74 20.75 -7.73 16.06
C GLU A 74 20.32 -7.66 17.54
N GLY A 75 21.26 -7.30 18.42
CA GLY A 75 20.99 -7.16 19.86
C GLY A 75 20.15 -5.93 20.21
N TYR A 76 19.35 -6.04 21.29
CA TYR A 76 18.47 -4.96 21.77
C TYR A 76 19.18 -3.61 21.93
N ASP A 77 20.37 -3.61 22.51
CA ASP A 77 21.13 -2.37 22.77
C ASP A 77 21.51 -1.63 21.49
N PHE A 78 21.85 -2.37 20.43
CA PHE A 78 22.18 -1.78 19.13
C PHE A 78 20.93 -1.13 18.51
N LEU A 79 19.82 -1.86 18.49
CA LEU A 79 18.54 -1.41 17.94
C LEU A 79 17.99 -0.21 18.73
N SER A 80 18.05 -0.25 20.06
CA SER A 80 17.68 0.85 20.94
C SER A 80 18.49 2.12 20.66
N ASN A 81 19.81 1.98 20.45
CA ASN A 81 20.65 3.11 20.06
C ASN A 81 20.30 3.66 18.66
N LYS A 82 20.01 2.77 17.69
CA LYS A 82 19.53 3.12 16.34
C LYS A 82 18.22 3.91 16.39
N VAL A 83 17.23 3.44 17.14
CA VAL A 83 15.93 4.13 17.31
C VAL A 83 16.11 5.49 18.00
N LYS A 84 16.95 5.57 19.04
CA LYS A 84 17.26 6.86 19.70
C LYS A 84 17.94 7.85 18.75
N ALA A 85 18.85 7.38 17.89
CA ALA A 85 19.47 8.22 16.86
C ALA A 85 18.44 8.74 15.84
N GLN A 86 17.53 7.88 15.38
CA GLN A 86 16.43 8.26 14.49
C GLN A 86 15.49 9.30 15.15
N ALA A 87 15.14 9.10 16.42
CA ALA A 87 14.29 10.04 17.16
C ALA A 87 14.93 11.43 17.30
N LYS A 88 16.26 11.51 17.45
CA LYS A 88 17.02 12.77 17.44
C LYS A 88 16.97 13.50 16.10
N LEU A 89 16.85 12.77 14.99
CA LEU A 89 16.63 13.34 13.64
C LEU A 89 15.18 13.78 13.42
N GLY A 90 14.30 13.60 14.39
CA GLY A 90 12.88 13.96 14.29
C GLY A 90 11.99 12.86 13.72
N ILE A 91 12.52 11.66 13.45
CA ILE A 91 11.72 10.53 12.98
C ILE A 91 10.77 10.07 14.10
N ARG A 92 9.52 9.80 13.74
CA ARG A 92 8.46 9.35 14.66
C ARG A 92 7.68 8.20 14.05
N HIS A 93 7.31 7.23 14.88
CA HIS A 93 6.56 6.05 14.47
C HIS A 93 5.14 6.10 15.02
N PHE A 94 4.17 5.68 14.22
CA PHE A 94 2.76 5.69 14.59
C PHE A 94 2.10 4.36 14.23
N LYS A 95 0.99 4.04 14.90
CA LYS A 95 0.08 2.98 14.45
C LYS A 95 -1.38 3.36 14.62
N PHE A 96 -2.22 2.84 13.75
CA PHE A 96 -3.66 2.88 13.93
C PHE A 96 -4.10 1.75 14.86
N THR A 97 -5.03 2.06 15.76
CA THR A 97 -5.63 1.10 16.69
C THR A 97 -7.15 1.14 16.55
N LYS A 98 -7.80 -0.03 16.59
CA LYS A 98 -9.26 -0.11 16.63
C LYS A 98 -9.78 0.34 17.98
N VAL A 99 -10.92 1.02 17.98
CA VAL A 99 -11.63 1.34 19.22
C VAL A 99 -12.33 0.06 19.69
N PRO A 100 -11.98 -0.49 20.87
CA PRO A 100 -12.57 -1.72 21.36
C PRO A 100 -14.03 -1.44 21.74
N SER A 101 -14.95 -1.82 20.87
CA SER A 101 -16.39 -1.73 21.11
C SER A 101 -17.09 -2.98 20.63
N VAL A 102 -18.21 -3.35 21.25
CA VAL A 102 -19.03 -4.48 20.79
C VAL A 102 -19.43 -4.28 19.33
N SER A 103 -19.80 -3.06 18.94
CA SER A 103 -20.15 -2.76 17.55
C SER A 103 -19.01 -3.03 16.58
N ASP A 104 -17.75 -2.76 16.94
CA ASP A 104 -16.60 -3.04 16.08
C ASP A 104 -16.31 -4.55 16.02
N ARG A 105 -16.36 -5.26 17.17
CA ARG A 105 -16.20 -6.73 17.21
C ARG A 105 -17.25 -7.45 16.36
N VAL A 106 -18.50 -6.99 16.39
CA VAL A 106 -19.59 -7.50 15.54
C VAL A 106 -19.26 -7.29 14.06
N ALA A 107 -18.84 -6.08 13.69
CA ALA A 107 -18.48 -5.76 12.31
C ALA A 107 -17.31 -6.60 11.81
N ASN A 108 -16.25 -6.74 12.61
CA ASN A 108 -15.07 -7.57 12.31
C ASN A 108 -15.47 -9.04 12.12
N SER A 109 -16.32 -9.58 13.00
CA SER A 109 -16.74 -10.98 12.96
C SER A 109 -17.62 -11.27 11.75
N LYS A 110 -18.60 -10.40 11.45
CA LYS A 110 -19.43 -10.52 10.25
C LYS A 110 -18.62 -10.39 8.97
N PHE A 111 -17.65 -9.46 8.95
CA PHE A 111 -16.72 -9.30 7.83
C PHE A 111 -15.89 -10.57 7.62
N TYR A 112 -15.29 -11.09 8.67
CA TYR A 112 -14.50 -12.33 8.62
C TYR A 112 -15.34 -13.51 8.10
N ALA A 113 -16.56 -13.70 8.61
CA ALA A 113 -17.46 -14.74 8.13
C ALA A 113 -17.77 -14.60 6.62
N SER A 114 -18.01 -13.37 6.16
CA SER A 114 -18.41 -13.07 4.77
C SER A 114 -17.25 -13.10 3.75
N VAL A 115 -15.99 -13.14 4.21
CA VAL A 115 -14.80 -13.14 3.34
C VAL A 115 -14.03 -14.45 3.45
N VAL A 116 -13.81 -14.94 4.67
CA VAL A 116 -12.93 -16.09 4.95
C VAL A 116 -13.72 -17.38 5.04
N MET A 117 -14.85 -17.38 5.74
CA MET A 117 -15.63 -18.62 5.94
C MET A 117 -16.52 -18.95 4.74
N THR A 118 -17.30 -17.98 4.28
CA THR A 118 -18.21 -18.14 3.15
C THR A 118 -18.24 -16.84 2.37
N PRO A 119 -17.49 -16.77 1.23
CA PRO A 119 -17.43 -15.56 0.41
C PRO A 119 -18.83 -15.13 -0.07
N ASP A 120 -19.33 -14.02 0.48
CA ASP A 120 -20.65 -13.47 0.18
C ASP A 120 -20.55 -11.94 -0.04
N PRO A 121 -20.49 -11.48 -1.31
CA PRO A 121 -20.45 -10.06 -1.65
C PRO A 121 -21.70 -9.28 -1.19
N ASP A 122 -22.87 -9.92 -1.15
CA ASP A 122 -24.13 -9.24 -0.78
C ASP A 122 -24.18 -9.00 0.72
N ALA A 123 -23.71 -9.96 1.54
CA ALA A 123 -23.54 -9.77 2.98
C ALA A 123 -22.60 -8.61 3.30
N LEU A 124 -21.51 -8.43 2.54
CA LEU A 124 -20.60 -7.29 2.70
C LEU A 124 -21.26 -5.95 2.38
N ILE A 125 -22.08 -5.89 1.33
CA ILE A 125 -22.82 -4.68 0.97
C ILE A 125 -23.84 -4.33 2.07
N GLN A 126 -24.54 -5.32 2.63
CA GLN A 126 -25.43 -5.12 3.77
C GLN A 126 -24.66 -4.66 5.02
N LEU A 127 -23.46 -5.19 5.25
CA LEU A 127 -22.62 -4.82 6.38
C LEU A 127 -22.22 -3.34 6.33
N ILE A 128 -21.98 -2.77 5.15
CA ILE A 128 -21.74 -1.31 5.00
C ILE A 128 -22.96 -0.49 5.43
N GLN A 129 -24.18 -0.97 5.19
CA GLN A 129 -25.37 -0.23 5.60
C GLN A 129 -25.49 -0.16 7.13
N GLN A 130 -25.07 -1.22 7.83
CA GLN A 130 -25.07 -1.30 9.30
C GLN A 130 -23.85 -0.59 9.92
N HIS A 131 -22.68 -0.74 9.32
CA HIS A 131 -21.40 -0.18 9.78
C HIS A 131 -20.74 0.65 8.66
N PRO A 132 -21.26 1.85 8.35
CA PRO A 132 -20.93 2.63 7.15
C PRO A 132 -19.51 3.16 7.05
N TYR A 133 -18.72 2.99 8.09
CA TYR A 133 -17.34 3.45 8.17
C TYR A 133 -16.34 2.31 8.47
N HIS A 134 -16.80 1.06 8.55
CA HIS A 134 -15.91 -0.09 8.82
C HIS A 134 -14.91 -0.28 7.66
N VAL A 135 -13.63 -0.05 7.94
CA VAL A 135 -12.57 0.16 6.93
C VAL A 135 -12.39 -1.04 6.01
N GLU A 136 -12.32 -2.23 6.60
CA GLU A 136 -12.07 -3.50 5.92
C GLU A 136 -13.20 -3.81 4.94
N THR A 137 -14.45 -3.60 5.36
CA THR A 137 -15.61 -3.78 4.48
C THR A 137 -15.65 -2.71 3.39
N LEU A 138 -15.34 -1.45 3.69
CA LEU A 138 -15.26 -0.39 2.66
C LEU A 138 -14.25 -0.76 1.57
N LEU A 139 -13.05 -1.20 1.96
CA LEU A 139 -12.01 -1.63 1.03
C LEU A 139 -12.44 -2.87 0.25
N GLN A 140 -12.98 -3.90 0.91
CA GLN A 140 -13.37 -5.13 0.23
C GLN A 140 -14.53 -4.92 -0.76
N VAL A 141 -15.56 -4.15 -0.39
CA VAL A 141 -16.68 -3.85 -1.30
C VAL A 141 -16.22 -2.95 -2.45
N SER A 142 -15.26 -2.04 -2.23
CA SER A 142 -14.66 -1.29 -3.33
C SER A 142 -14.01 -2.24 -4.36
N MET A 143 -13.32 -3.28 -3.90
CA MET A 143 -12.73 -4.31 -4.77
C MET A 143 -13.79 -5.12 -5.52
N VAL A 144 -14.90 -5.47 -4.86
CA VAL A 144 -16.04 -6.14 -5.51
C VAL A 144 -16.58 -5.29 -6.67
N PHE A 145 -16.82 -3.99 -6.44
CA PHE A 145 -17.30 -3.09 -7.49
C PHE A 145 -16.30 -2.89 -8.63
N LEU A 146 -15.00 -2.85 -8.32
CA LEU A 146 -13.96 -2.76 -9.34
C LEU A 146 -13.95 -3.99 -10.24
N ARG A 147 -14.08 -5.20 -9.67
CA ARG A 147 -14.12 -6.47 -10.41
C ARG A 147 -15.37 -6.61 -11.27
N GLN A 148 -16.52 -6.13 -10.78
CA GLN A 148 -17.77 -6.13 -11.55
C GLN A 148 -17.75 -5.16 -12.74
N GLY A 149 -16.79 -4.22 -12.80
CA GLY A 149 -16.57 -3.31 -13.93
C GLY A 149 -17.59 -2.18 -14.10
N ASN A 150 -18.81 -2.35 -13.57
CA ASN A 150 -19.93 -1.45 -13.81
C ASN A 150 -20.02 -0.25 -12.87
N ASN A 151 -19.21 -0.19 -11.80
CA ASN A 151 -19.39 0.83 -10.76
C ASN A 151 -18.09 1.42 -10.18
N LYS A 152 -17.15 1.81 -11.07
CA LYS A 152 -15.88 2.44 -10.67
C LYS A 152 -16.06 3.70 -9.81
N ALA A 153 -17.07 4.52 -10.11
CA ALA A 153 -17.35 5.72 -9.33
C ALA A 153 -17.69 5.40 -7.87
N MET A 154 -18.52 4.36 -7.64
CA MET A 154 -18.83 3.91 -6.28
C MET A 154 -17.63 3.26 -5.59
N SER A 155 -16.81 2.49 -6.31
CA SER A 155 -15.55 1.98 -5.78
C SER A 155 -14.67 3.13 -5.25
N ASN A 156 -14.44 4.17 -6.06
CA ASN A 156 -13.65 5.32 -5.67
C ASN A 156 -14.28 6.10 -4.49
N ALA A 157 -15.61 6.23 -4.45
CA ALA A 157 -16.30 6.86 -3.32
C ALA A 157 -16.12 6.09 -2.01
N LEU A 158 -16.17 4.75 -2.03
CA LEU A 158 -15.90 3.92 -0.86
C LEU A 158 -14.45 4.04 -0.38
N VAL A 159 -13.48 4.10 -1.31
CA VAL A 159 -12.07 4.33 -0.96
C VAL A 159 -11.86 5.73 -0.39
N GLU A 160 -12.49 6.77 -0.94
CA GLU A 160 -12.46 8.13 -0.36
C GLU A 160 -13.11 8.17 1.04
N LYS A 161 -14.13 7.34 1.29
CA LYS A 161 -14.76 7.18 2.62
C LYS A 161 -13.84 6.44 3.60
N CYS A 162 -13.12 5.43 3.12
CA CYS A 162 -12.09 4.75 3.89
C CYS A 162 -10.98 5.73 4.30
N LEU A 163 -10.49 6.55 3.36
CA LEU A 163 -9.50 7.59 3.64
C LEU A 163 -10.00 8.60 4.69
N PHE A 164 -11.29 8.95 4.67
CA PHE A 164 -11.91 9.80 5.67
C PHE A 164 -11.83 9.20 7.09
N VAL A 165 -12.04 7.88 7.23
CA VAL A 165 -11.96 7.19 8.53
C VAL A 165 -10.54 7.24 9.10
N PHE A 166 -9.52 7.11 8.25
CA PHE A 166 -8.13 7.26 8.66
C PHE A 166 -7.76 8.72 8.99
N ASP A 167 -8.09 9.68 8.12
CA ASP A 167 -7.73 11.10 8.28
C ASP A 167 -8.30 11.69 9.59
N ARG A 168 -9.56 11.37 9.93
CA ARG A 168 -10.18 11.81 11.19
C ARG A 168 -9.54 11.18 12.44
N SER A 169 -8.84 10.06 12.29
CA SER A 169 -8.21 9.30 13.39
C SER A 169 -6.78 9.73 13.70
N PHE A 170 -6.15 10.57 12.86
CA PHE A 170 -4.75 10.97 13.06
C PHE A 170 -4.45 11.47 14.46
N ASN A 171 -3.29 11.06 14.99
CA ASN A 171 -2.72 11.62 16.21
C ASN A 171 -2.44 13.12 16.00
N LYS A 172 -2.48 13.92 17.06
CA LYS A 172 -2.18 15.37 16.97
C LYS A 172 -0.81 15.63 16.33
N ARG A 173 0.24 14.92 16.76
CA ARG A 173 1.59 15.11 16.25
C ARG A 173 1.74 14.66 14.80
N PHE A 174 1.15 13.51 14.45
CA PHE A 174 1.09 13.05 13.05
C PHE A 174 0.44 14.10 12.16
N HIS A 175 -0.71 14.63 12.59
CA HIS A 175 -1.47 15.66 11.86
C HIS A 175 -0.63 16.93 11.65
N GLU A 176 0.02 17.43 12.71
CA GLU A 176 0.91 18.60 12.64
C GLU A 176 2.11 18.36 11.69
N MET A 177 2.78 17.21 11.80
CA MET A 177 3.91 16.86 10.94
C MET A 177 3.51 16.79 9.46
N LEU A 178 2.35 16.18 9.17
CA LEU A 178 1.84 16.09 7.80
C LEU A 178 1.44 17.47 7.25
N GLN A 179 0.82 18.32 8.08
CA GLN A 179 0.46 19.68 7.71
C GLN A 179 1.70 20.56 7.45
N ASP A 180 2.77 20.36 8.20
CA ASP A 180 4.07 21.03 8.02
C ASP A 180 4.86 20.50 6.81
N GLY A 181 4.37 19.46 6.12
CA GLY A 181 5.06 18.84 4.99
C GLY A 181 6.23 17.93 5.37
N LYS A 182 6.33 17.49 6.64
CA LYS A 182 7.41 16.64 7.18
C LYS A 182 7.11 15.15 7.07
N SER A 183 6.47 14.74 5.98
CA SER A 183 6.02 13.35 5.77
C SER A 183 7.17 12.32 5.76
N GLU A 184 8.37 12.75 5.36
CA GLU A 184 9.61 11.97 5.32
C GLU A 184 10.15 11.60 6.71
N LEU A 185 9.64 12.24 7.77
CA LEU A 185 9.96 11.95 9.17
C LEU A 185 8.92 11.05 9.86
N ILE A 186 7.85 10.69 9.15
CA ILE A 186 6.78 9.85 9.67
C ILE A 186 7.05 8.40 9.26
N ARG A 187 6.93 7.47 10.21
CA ARG A 187 7.03 6.04 9.97
C ARG A 187 5.75 5.34 10.39
N LEU A 188 5.32 4.40 9.56
CA LEU A 188 4.12 3.60 9.78
C LEU A 188 4.49 2.12 9.57
N PRO A 189 4.85 1.39 10.65
CA PRO A 189 5.23 -0.02 10.55
C PRO A 189 4.14 -0.84 9.85
N TYR A 190 4.53 -1.70 8.90
CA TYR A 190 3.61 -2.52 8.12
C TYR A 190 3.12 -3.75 8.93
N GLU A 191 3.74 -4.02 10.07
CA GLU A 191 3.45 -5.13 10.98
C GLU A 191 2.09 -4.98 11.65
N THR A 192 1.57 -3.75 11.73
CA THR A 192 0.23 -3.49 12.28
C THR A 192 -0.87 -3.64 11.22
N PHE A 193 -1.91 -4.40 11.51
CA PHE A 193 -3.04 -4.70 10.63
C PHE A 193 -3.70 -3.44 10.08
N MET A 194 -4.05 -2.50 10.95
CA MET A 194 -4.70 -1.26 10.51
C MET A 194 -3.76 -0.32 9.74
N ASN A 195 -2.44 -0.40 9.98
CA ASN A 195 -1.48 0.29 9.14
C ASN A 195 -1.50 -0.31 7.73
N ARG A 196 -1.51 -1.65 7.58
CA ARG A 196 -1.65 -2.30 6.26
C ARG A 196 -2.91 -1.87 5.53
N GLN A 197 -4.04 -1.79 6.24
CA GLN A 197 -5.29 -1.26 5.66
C GLN A 197 -5.12 0.17 5.15
N PHE A 198 -4.35 1.02 5.85
CA PHE A 198 -4.05 2.38 5.37
C PHE A 198 -3.14 2.38 4.13
N TYR A 199 -2.11 1.54 4.10
CA TYR A 199 -1.26 1.35 2.90
C TYR A 199 -2.11 0.95 1.68
N LEU A 200 -3.03 -0.03 1.85
CA LEU A 200 -3.95 -0.46 0.80
C LEU A 200 -4.90 0.67 0.39
N CYS A 201 -5.44 1.44 1.35
CA CYS A 201 -6.28 2.59 1.07
C CYS A 201 -5.56 3.64 0.23
N ILE A 202 -4.33 4.02 0.60
CA ILE A 202 -3.53 5.01 -0.15
C ILE A 202 -3.17 4.47 -1.54
N PHE A 203 -2.81 3.20 -1.66
CA PHE A 203 -2.58 2.57 -2.97
C PHE A 203 -3.82 2.69 -3.88
N ARG A 204 -5.01 2.42 -3.36
CA ARG A 204 -6.26 2.55 -4.12
C ARG A 204 -6.60 4.00 -4.48
N ILE A 205 -6.29 4.95 -3.59
CA ILE A 205 -6.39 6.38 -3.91
C ILE A 205 -5.46 6.72 -5.08
N ILE A 206 -4.20 6.29 -5.06
CA ILE A 206 -3.24 6.53 -6.14
C ILE A 206 -3.80 6.02 -7.48
N THR A 207 -4.29 4.77 -7.52
CA THR A 207 -4.85 4.20 -8.75
C THR A 207 -6.10 4.97 -9.22
N GLY A 208 -7.01 5.34 -8.32
CA GLY A 208 -8.21 6.11 -8.66
C GLY A 208 -7.93 7.56 -9.09
N MET A 209 -6.82 8.15 -8.61
CA MET A 209 -6.34 9.46 -9.08
C MET A 209 -5.71 9.36 -10.47
N ALA A 210 -4.95 8.29 -10.72
CA ALA A 210 -4.34 8.02 -12.02
C ALA A 210 -5.38 7.80 -13.13
N GLU A 211 -6.45 7.05 -12.86
CA GLU A 211 -7.57 6.85 -13.81
C GLU A 211 -8.27 8.15 -14.20
N ARG A 212 -8.22 9.17 -13.32
CA ARG A 212 -8.76 10.53 -13.57
C ARG A 212 -7.72 11.48 -14.16
N SER A 213 -6.56 10.97 -14.59
CA SER A 213 -5.43 11.75 -15.11
C SER A 213 -4.89 12.82 -14.15
N THR A 214 -5.06 12.63 -12.84
CA THR A 214 -4.55 13.56 -11.81
C THR A 214 -3.17 13.12 -11.31
N PHE A 215 -2.23 12.98 -12.25
CA PHE A 215 -0.92 12.36 -12.02
C PHE A 215 -0.06 13.07 -10.97
N PHE A 216 -0.09 14.41 -10.91
CA PHE A 216 0.64 15.15 -9.88
C PHE A 216 0.13 14.81 -8.46
N THR A 217 -1.19 14.65 -8.29
CA THR A 217 -1.72 14.26 -6.98
C THR A 217 -1.43 12.80 -6.67
N ALA A 218 -1.53 11.91 -7.67
CA ALA A 218 -1.11 10.52 -7.54
C ALA A 218 0.36 10.41 -7.10
N LEU A 219 1.26 11.18 -7.71
CA LEU A 219 2.68 11.24 -7.35
C LEU A 219 2.87 11.70 -5.89
N ASN A 220 2.15 12.71 -5.43
CA ASN A 220 2.25 13.17 -4.03
C ASN A 220 1.80 12.08 -3.04
N TYR A 221 0.77 11.31 -3.38
CA TYR A 221 0.40 10.13 -2.58
C TYR A 221 1.44 9.02 -2.66
N CYS A 222 2.13 8.83 -3.79
CA CYS A 222 3.25 7.88 -3.88
C CYS A 222 4.41 8.29 -2.97
N LYS A 223 4.76 9.59 -2.96
CA LYS A 223 5.78 10.15 -2.07
C LYS A 223 5.40 9.94 -0.60
N LEU A 224 4.14 10.18 -0.25
CA LEU A 224 3.61 9.92 1.10
C LEU A 224 3.69 8.43 1.47
N LEU A 225 3.21 7.54 0.59
CA LEU A 225 3.22 6.10 0.79
C LEU A 225 4.65 5.57 0.99
N TRP A 226 5.59 6.03 0.17
CA TRP A 226 6.99 5.64 0.26
C TRP A 226 7.64 6.18 1.54
N GLY A 227 7.28 7.39 1.96
CA GLY A 227 7.79 8.00 3.20
C GLY A 227 7.48 7.20 4.47
N PHE A 228 6.39 6.43 4.49
CA PHE A 228 5.98 5.66 5.66
C PHE A 228 6.91 4.49 6.00
N SER A 229 7.47 3.82 4.99
CA SER A 229 8.49 2.77 5.17
C SER A 229 9.49 2.81 4.00
N PRO A 230 10.45 3.74 4.03
CA PRO A 230 11.31 4.03 2.89
C PRO A 230 12.35 2.94 2.61
N ALA A 231 12.66 2.07 3.58
CA ALA A 231 13.66 1.00 3.43
C ALA A 231 13.05 -0.33 2.97
N GLU A 232 11.80 -0.62 3.38
CA GLU A 232 11.14 -1.88 3.05
C GLU A 232 10.24 -1.75 1.82
N ASP A 233 9.60 -0.58 1.68
CA ASP A 233 8.60 -0.30 0.64
C ASP A 233 7.60 -1.47 0.49
N PRO A 234 6.75 -1.72 1.51
CA PRO A 234 5.99 -2.96 1.61
C PRO A 234 4.99 -3.17 0.46
N ILE A 235 4.55 -2.10 -0.22
CA ILE A 235 3.59 -2.13 -1.33
C ILE A 235 4.29 -1.97 -2.70
N GLY A 236 5.59 -1.73 -2.74
CA GLY A 236 6.35 -1.62 -3.98
C GLY A 236 6.16 -0.29 -4.73
N ALA A 237 6.02 0.84 -4.01
CA ALA A 237 6.01 2.20 -4.55
C ALA A 237 7.13 2.44 -5.57
N ARG A 238 8.32 1.86 -5.34
CA ARG A 238 9.49 1.96 -6.24
C ARG A 238 9.28 1.40 -7.65
N TYR A 239 8.25 0.60 -7.88
CA TYR A 239 7.95 -0.01 -9.18
C TYR A 239 6.97 0.79 -10.03
N PHE A 240 6.43 1.90 -9.51
CA PHE A 240 5.44 2.70 -10.23
C PHE A 240 5.53 4.21 -9.98
N ILE A 241 6.32 4.67 -9.01
CA ILE A 241 6.45 6.10 -8.71
C ILE A 241 7.02 6.91 -9.88
N ASP A 242 7.92 6.29 -10.66
CA ASP A 242 8.54 6.87 -11.85
C ASP A 242 7.48 7.20 -12.94
N HIS A 243 6.50 6.30 -13.12
CA HIS A 243 5.42 6.50 -14.08
C HIS A 243 4.64 7.79 -13.79
N TYR A 244 4.31 8.03 -12.52
CA TYR A 244 3.60 9.24 -12.13
C TYR A 244 4.47 10.49 -12.19
N ALA A 245 5.77 10.37 -11.91
CA ALA A 245 6.70 11.48 -12.04
C ALA A 245 6.84 11.97 -13.48
N ILE A 246 6.97 11.06 -14.45
CA ILE A 246 7.01 11.41 -15.88
C ILE A 246 5.69 12.02 -16.32
N LEU A 247 4.55 11.40 -15.99
CA LEU A 247 3.24 11.89 -16.43
C LEU A 247 2.82 13.21 -15.79
N SER A 248 3.41 13.58 -14.65
CA SER A 248 3.22 14.88 -14.02
C SER A 248 4.33 15.89 -14.34
N GLU A 249 5.23 15.57 -15.27
CA GLU A 249 6.34 16.43 -15.70
C GLU A 249 7.33 16.79 -14.56
N GLU A 250 7.41 15.97 -13.52
CA GLU A 250 8.30 16.15 -12.36
C GLU A 250 9.68 15.55 -12.63
N TYR A 251 10.28 15.94 -13.76
CA TYR A 251 11.53 15.37 -14.29
C TYR A 251 12.73 15.62 -13.36
N ASP A 252 12.89 16.85 -12.87
CA ASP A 252 13.97 17.22 -11.94
C ASP A 252 13.88 16.44 -10.63
N TRP A 253 12.67 16.18 -10.15
CA TRP A 253 12.47 15.39 -8.95
C TRP A 253 12.90 13.94 -9.18
N LEU A 254 12.50 13.33 -10.29
CA LEU A 254 12.87 11.95 -10.62
C LEU A 254 14.39 11.79 -10.75
N VAL A 255 15.06 12.70 -11.46
CA VAL A 255 16.54 12.68 -11.59
C VAL A 255 17.20 12.81 -10.21
N LYS A 256 16.72 13.69 -9.32
CA LYS A 256 17.26 13.81 -7.96
C LYS A 256 17.07 12.53 -7.14
N VAL A 257 15.93 11.86 -7.31
CA VAL A 257 15.64 10.60 -6.61
C VAL A 257 16.53 9.47 -7.12
N ALA A 258 16.68 9.32 -8.44
CA ALA A 258 17.57 8.33 -9.06
C ALA A 258 19.02 8.46 -8.57
N ASN A 259 19.48 9.70 -8.34
CA ASN A 259 20.82 10.01 -7.83
C ASN A 259 20.91 10.06 -6.29
N SER A 260 19.84 9.70 -5.57
CA SER A 260 19.85 9.72 -4.10
C SER A 260 20.67 8.56 -3.52
N PRO A 261 21.22 8.71 -2.29
CA PRO A 261 21.96 7.63 -1.63
C PRO A 261 21.16 6.33 -1.48
N LEU A 262 19.83 6.41 -1.36
CA LEU A 262 18.97 5.23 -1.26
C LEU A 262 19.05 4.37 -2.52
N ILE A 263 19.12 4.98 -3.70
CA ILE A 263 19.12 4.28 -4.97
C ILE A 263 20.53 3.89 -5.39
N THR A 264 21.50 4.78 -5.19
CA THR A 264 22.89 4.56 -5.61
C THR A 264 23.66 3.59 -4.71
N THR A 265 23.28 3.46 -3.43
CA THR A 265 23.95 2.54 -2.48
C THR A 265 23.44 1.10 -2.60
N TYR A 266 22.16 0.93 -2.95
CA TYR A 266 21.45 -0.33 -2.81
C TYR A 266 20.85 -0.76 -4.15
N ALA A 267 21.47 -1.74 -4.82
CA ALA A 267 21.12 -2.15 -6.18
C ALA A 267 19.64 -2.52 -6.36
N GLN A 268 18.97 -3.06 -5.33
CA GLN A 268 17.55 -3.41 -5.37
C GLN A 268 16.61 -2.21 -5.55
N TRP A 269 17.08 -0.99 -5.27
CA TRP A 269 16.30 0.24 -5.44
C TRP A 269 16.39 0.83 -6.83
N TYR A 270 17.43 0.48 -7.60
CA TYR A 270 17.55 0.90 -8.98
C TYR A 270 16.69 -0.02 -9.86
N THR A 271 15.38 0.17 -9.82
CA THR A 271 14.40 -0.64 -10.58
C THR A 271 14.44 -0.31 -12.08
N PRO A 272 13.93 -1.20 -12.96
CA PRO A 272 13.82 -0.88 -14.39
C PRO A 272 13.04 0.42 -14.65
N GLY A 273 11.98 0.65 -13.88
CA GLY A 273 11.18 1.88 -13.98
C GLY A 273 12.00 3.13 -13.72
N ILE A 274 12.70 3.19 -12.59
CA ILE A 274 13.53 4.34 -12.23
C ILE A 274 14.67 4.53 -13.24
N ALA A 275 15.35 3.44 -13.64
CA ALA A 275 16.49 3.50 -14.56
C ALA A 275 16.12 4.09 -15.93
N PHE A 276 15.07 3.58 -16.58
CA PHE A 276 14.69 4.07 -17.91
C PHE A 276 13.87 5.36 -17.88
N SER A 277 13.09 5.59 -16.82
CA SER A 277 12.40 6.87 -16.66
C SER A 277 13.36 8.02 -16.31
N GLU A 278 14.48 7.77 -15.64
CA GLU A 278 15.54 8.79 -15.45
C GLU A 278 16.10 9.25 -16.81
N VAL A 279 16.41 8.31 -17.70
CA VAL A 279 16.86 8.62 -19.07
C VAL A 279 15.83 9.49 -19.79
N LEU A 280 14.55 9.09 -19.75
CA LEU A 280 13.47 9.84 -20.37
C LEU A 280 13.33 11.25 -19.77
N ALA A 281 13.43 11.40 -18.45
CA ALA A 281 13.41 12.69 -17.77
C ALA A 281 14.56 13.59 -18.21
N LEU A 282 15.78 13.05 -18.34
CA LEU A 282 16.94 13.80 -18.84
C LEU A 282 16.75 14.27 -20.29
N LEU A 283 16.12 13.47 -21.14
CA LEU A 283 15.76 13.87 -22.50
C LEU A 283 14.76 15.03 -22.50
N HIS A 284 13.70 14.98 -21.68
CA HIS A 284 12.76 16.10 -21.52
C HIS A 284 13.44 17.37 -20.98
N LEU A 285 14.50 17.23 -20.17
CA LEU A 285 15.32 18.33 -19.68
C LEU A 285 16.40 18.80 -20.69
N ASN A 286 16.43 18.25 -21.91
CA ASN A 286 17.42 18.52 -22.95
C ASN A 286 18.87 18.21 -22.53
N LYS A 287 19.07 17.25 -21.63
CA LYS A 287 20.39 16.79 -21.15
C LYS A 287 20.81 15.50 -21.84
N THR A 288 20.90 15.52 -23.17
CA THR A 288 21.09 14.32 -24.01
C THR A 288 22.36 13.54 -23.70
N GLU A 289 23.48 14.20 -23.38
CA GLU A 289 24.73 13.50 -23.05
C GLU A 289 24.65 12.79 -21.70
N GLU A 290 23.98 13.39 -20.71
CA GLU A 290 23.73 12.72 -19.42
C GLU A 290 22.75 11.55 -19.62
N ALA A 291 21.72 11.73 -20.45
CA ALA A 291 20.77 10.67 -20.80
C ALA A 291 21.48 9.47 -21.46
N ARG A 292 22.49 9.72 -22.30
CA ARG A 292 23.31 8.67 -22.93
C ARG A 292 24.07 7.87 -21.88
N SER A 293 24.78 8.55 -20.98
CA SER A 293 25.51 7.88 -19.88
C SER A 293 24.58 7.04 -19.01
N ARG A 294 23.42 7.59 -18.61
CA ARG A 294 22.47 6.87 -17.76
C ARG A 294 21.79 5.73 -18.49
N LEU A 295 21.64 5.80 -19.81
CA LEU A 295 21.13 4.69 -20.61
C LEU A 295 22.11 3.51 -20.65
N GLU A 296 23.42 3.75 -20.67
CA GLU A 296 24.43 2.70 -20.57
C GLU A 296 24.38 2.00 -19.20
N GLU A 297 24.22 2.77 -18.12
CA GLU A 297 24.03 2.24 -16.76
C GLU A 297 22.72 1.43 -16.65
N ALA A 298 21.61 1.96 -17.15
CA ALA A 298 20.32 1.29 -17.18
C ALA A 298 20.37 -0.01 -18.01
N PHE A 299 21.06 0.00 -19.15
CA PHE A 299 21.27 -1.18 -20.00
C PHE A 299 22.07 -2.26 -19.28
N THR A 300 23.13 -1.87 -18.57
CA THR A 300 23.99 -2.79 -17.81
C THR A 300 23.24 -3.42 -16.65
N ALA A 301 22.40 -2.64 -15.95
CA ALA A 301 21.60 -3.13 -14.83
C ALA A 301 20.39 -3.97 -15.28
N HIS A 302 19.72 -3.59 -16.38
CA HIS A 302 18.41 -4.12 -16.79
C HIS A 302 18.36 -4.52 -18.27
N THR A 303 19.31 -5.35 -18.70
CA THR A 303 19.48 -5.73 -20.12
C THR A 303 18.22 -6.38 -20.72
N TYR A 304 17.50 -7.21 -19.96
CA TYR A 304 16.23 -7.81 -20.42
C TYR A 304 15.15 -6.75 -20.69
N CYS A 305 14.99 -5.77 -19.80
CA CYS A 305 14.07 -4.67 -20.02
C CYS A 305 14.49 -3.82 -21.22
N ALA A 306 15.79 -3.51 -21.37
CA ALA A 306 16.33 -2.78 -22.52
C ALA A 306 16.02 -3.48 -23.85
N TYR A 307 16.11 -4.82 -23.89
CA TYR A 307 15.82 -5.60 -25.09
C TYR A 307 14.36 -5.39 -25.53
N HIS A 308 13.42 -5.56 -24.61
CA HIS A 308 12.00 -5.39 -24.92
C HIS A 308 11.62 -3.93 -25.17
N LEU A 309 12.31 -2.95 -24.57
CA LEU A 309 12.16 -1.54 -24.92
C LEU A 309 12.61 -1.27 -26.35
N LEU A 310 13.74 -1.81 -26.78
CA LEU A 310 14.21 -1.67 -28.16
C LEU A 310 13.22 -2.29 -29.17
N GLU A 311 12.68 -3.46 -28.84
CA GLU A 311 11.68 -4.16 -29.67
C GLU A 311 10.37 -3.37 -29.76
N THR A 312 9.81 -2.94 -28.61
CA THR A 312 8.45 -2.39 -28.54
C THR A 312 8.38 -0.87 -28.70
N ILE A 313 9.32 -0.13 -28.11
CA ILE A 313 9.36 1.34 -28.14
C ILE A 313 10.28 1.83 -29.26
N GLY A 314 11.44 1.19 -29.40
CA GLY A 314 12.37 1.44 -30.49
C GLY A 314 11.90 0.85 -31.83
N LEU A 315 10.87 -0.01 -31.85
CA LEU A 315 10.34 -0.66 -33.06
C LEU A 315 11.40 -1.43 -33.86
N SER A 316 12.41 -1.99 -33.19
CA SER A 316 13.43 -2.80 -33.85
C SER A 316 12.90 -4.19 -34.15
N SER A 317 12.71 -4.48 -35.44
CA SER A 317 12.22 -5.80 -35.90
C SER A 317 13.22 -6.94 -35.73
N LYS A 318 14.52 -6.62 -35.63
CA LYS A 318 15.61 -7.59 -35.44
C LYS A 318 16.70 -6.96 -34.57
N PRO A 319 16.57 -7.05 -33.23
CA PRO A 319 17.62 -6.62 -32.32
C PRO A 319 18.95 -7.35 -32.63
N PRO A 320 20.12 -6.69 -32.44
CA PRO A 320 21.42 -7.28 -32.76
C PRO A 320 21.78 -8.54 -31.96
N THR A 321 21.21 -8.69 -30.77
CA THR A 321 21.43 -9.82 -29.85
C THR A 321 20.15 -10.68 -29.77
N SER A 322 20.28 -12.00 -29.58
CA SER A 322 19.11 -12.85 -29.33
C SER A 322 18.65 -12.77 -27.88
N LEU A 323 17.33 -12.76 -27.64
CA LEU A 323 16.79 -12.81 -26.27
C LEU A 323 17.35 -13.99 -25.45
N LYS A 324 17.63 -15.14 -26.08
CA LYS A 324 18.20 -16.33 -25.42
C LYS A 324 19.59 -16.11 -24.82
N ASP A 325 20.30 -15.11 -25.30
CA ASP A 325 21.66 -14.78 -24.87
C ASP A 325 21.67 -13.83 -23.66
N ILE A 326 20.49 -13.39 -23.21
CA ILE A 326 20.25 -12.46 -22.10
C ILE A 326 19.75 -13.24 -20.89
N TYR A 327 20.33 -12.96 -19.73
CA TYR A 327 19.94 -13.55 -18.45
C TYR A 327 18.46 -13.27 -18.12
N GLN A 328 17.75 -14.32 -17.73
CA GLN A 328 16.32 -14.32 -17.45
C GLN A 328 16.06 -15.20 -16.23
N ASP A 329 15.63 -14.57 -15.14
CA ASP A 329 15.00 -15.25 -14.00
C ASP A 329 13.64 -14.60 -13.70
N ASP A 330 12.89 -15.21 -12.78
CA ASP A 330 11.55 -14.75 -12.43
C ASP A 330 11.54 -13.29 -11.95
N TYR A 331 12.58 -12.87 -11.22
CA TYR A 331 12.71 -11.50 -10.73
C TYR A 331 12.90 -10.52 -11.88
N VAL A 332 13.86 -10.77 -12.77
CA VAL A 332 14.20 -9.92 -13.91
C VAL A 332 12.98 -9.78 -14.83
N VAL A 333 12.29 -10.88 -15.11
CA VAL A 333 11.11 -10.88 -15.98
C VAL A 333 9.97 -10.08 -15.34
N LEU A 334 9.64 -10.35 -14.07
CA LEU A 334 8.55 -9.68 -13.38
C LEU A 334 8.83 -8.18 -13.17
N ALA A 335 10.03 -7.82 -12.68
CA ALA A 335 10.43 -6.44 -12.44
C ALA A 335 10.53 -5.63 -13.75
N SER A 336 10.91 -6.25 -14.87
CA SER A 336 10.92 -5.56 -16.16
C SER A 336 9.50 -5.29 -16.66
N GLU A 337 8.59 -6.26 -16.50
CA GLU A 337 7.19 -6.11 -16.93
C GLU A 337 6.48 -4.96 -16.20
N THR A 338 6.84 -4.65 -14.94
CA THR A 338 6.28 -3.49 -14.22
C THR A 338 6.51 -2.17 -14.95
N TYR A 339 7.62 -2.04 -15.68
CA TYR A 339 7.89 -0.86 -16.50
C TYR A 339 7.34 -1.01 -17.92
N LEU A 340 7.57 -2.16 -18.56
CA LEU A 340 7.23 -2.40 -19.97
C LEU A 340 5.73 -2.21 -20.27
N VAL A 341 4.85 -2.60 -19.34
CA VAL A 341 3.40 -2.38 -19.50
C VAL A 341 3.03 -0.89 -19.62
N ARG A 342 3.84 0.00 -19.02
CA ARG A 342 3.63 1.45 -18.98
C ARG A 342 4.47 2.23 -19.98
N ALA A 343 5.58 1.66 -20.45
CA ALA A 343 6.52 2.32 -21.35
C ALA A 343 5.84 2.96 -22.60
N PRO A 344 4.84 2.33 -23.26
CA PRO A 344 4.17 2.96 -24.41
C PRO A 344 3.44 4.27 -24.08
N LEU A 345 2.98 4.43 -22.84
CA LEU A 345 2.32 5.65 -22.37
C LEU A 345 3.34 6.76 -22.01
N LEU A 346 4.58 6.38 -21.70
CA LEU A 346 5.64 7.32 -21.29
C LEU A 346 6.43 7.82 -22.50
N TRP A 347 6.92 6.91 -23.34
CA TRP A 347 7.71 7.25 -24.52
C TRP A 347 6.81 7.69 -25.68
N LYS A 348 6.27 8.90 -25.64
CA LYS A 348 5.39 9.42 -26.72
C LYS A 348 6.16 10.14 -27.82
N ASP A 349 7.23 10.84 -27.45
CA ASP A 349 7.96 11.71 -28.38
C ASP A 349 8.84 10.91 -29.34
N GLN A 350 8.71 11.22 -30.64
CA GLN A 350 9.44 10.51 -31.68
C GLN A 350 10.96 10.68 -31.56
N SER A 351 11.42 11.86 -31.12
CA SER A 351 12.85 12.13 -30.87
C SER A 351 13.41 11.23 -29.77
N HIS A 352 12.66 11.04 -28.68
CA HIS A 352 13.07 10.19 -27.56
C HIS A 352 13.10 8.71 -27.96
N ARG A 353 12.10 8.26 -28.74
CA ARG A 353 12.08 6.89 -29.30
C ARG A 353 13.25 6.64 -30.24
N GLN A 354 13.59 7.60 -31.10
CA GLN A 354 14.73 7.50 -32.01
C GLN A 354 16.06 7.42 -31.24
N PHE A 355 16.23 8.29 -30.24
CA PHE A 355 17.38 8.24 -29.34
C PHE A 355 17.52 6.86 -28.68
N LEU A 356 16.43 6.34 -28.10
CA LEU A 356 16.41 5.03 -27.47
C LEU A 356 16.80 3.92 -28.46
N HIS A 357 16.24 3.95 -29.67
CA HIS A 357 16.54 2.99 -30.73
C HIS A 357 18.03 2.99 -31.08
N ASP A 358 18.58 4.17 -31.40
CA ASP A 358 19.94 4.31 -31.90
C ASP A 358 20.97 3.87 -30.85
N GLU A 359 20.77 4.28 -29.59
CA GLU A 359 21.69 3.97 -28.51
C GLU A 359 21.60 2.53 -28.05
N LEU A 360 20.39 1.97 -27.87
CA LEU A 360 20.26 0.56 -27.51
C LEU A 360 20.76 -0.35 -28.64
N THR A 361 20.55 0.01 -29.90
CA THR A 361 21.09 -0.77 -31.04
C THR A 361 22.61 -0.81 -31.00
N LYS A 362 23.28 0.32 -30.70
CA LYS A 362 24.74 0.35 -30.51
C LYS A 362 25.17 -0.54 -29.35
N LEU A 363 24.50 -0.44 -28.20
CA LEU A 363 24.84 -1.23 -27.01
C LEU A 363 24.64 -2.74 -27.23
N PHE A 364 23.55 -3.14 -27.86
CA PHE A 364 23.33 -4.55 -28.23
C PHE A 364 24.29 -5.05 -29.31
N SER A 365 24.84 -4.18 -30.16
CA SER A 365 25.84 -4.59 -31.16
C SER A 365 27.21 -4.92 -30.53
N THR A 366 27.53 -4.32 -29.39
CA THR A 366 28.79 -4.56 -28.64
C THR A 366 28.60 -5.51 -27.46
N PHE A 367 27.36 -5.86 -27.14
CA PHE A 367 27.00 -6.79 -26.08
C PHE A 367 27.59 -8.18 -26.34
N LYS A 368 28.29 -8.71 -25.33
CA LYS A 368 28.79 -10.09 -25.33
C LYS A 368 27.92 -10.92 -24.42
N SER A 369 27.39 -12.04 -24.92
CA SER A 369 26.54 -12.91 -24.11
C SER A 369 27.26 -13.40 -22.85
N GLN A 370 26.58 -13.29 -21.71
CA GLN A 370 27.02 -13.85 -20.42
C GLN A 370 27.06 -15.39 -20.43
N THR A 371 26.48 -16.06 -21.44
CA THR A 371 26.50 -17.53 -21.56
C THR A 371 27.78 -18.10 -22.16
N THR A 372 28.74 -17.27 -22.55
CA THR A 372 30.06 -17.69 -23.07
C THR A 372 31.04 -18.10 -21.95
N GLY A 373 30.55 -18.80 -20.93
CA GLY A 373 31.38 -19.57 -20.02
C GLY A 373 31.87 -20.85 -20.70
N SER A 374 33.19 -21.10 -20.66
CA SER A 374 33.84 -22.33 -21.11
C SER A 374 33.03 -23.57 -20.68
N TRP A 375 32.95 -24.60 -21.54
CA TRP A 375 32.28 -25.89 -21.23
C TRP A 375 32.66 -26.40 -19.82
N LEU A 376 33.91 -26.25 -19.41
CA LEU A 376 34.37 -26.62 -18.07
C LEU A 376 33.62 -25.89 -16.93
N GLY A 377 33.20 -24.64 -17.12
CA GLY A 377 32.41 -23.87 -16.15
C GLY A 377 30.98 -24.38 -15.96
N LYS A 378 30.34 -24.94 -17.00
CA LYS A 378 29.00 -25.56 -16.92
C LYS A 378 28.98 -26.85 -16.10
N PHE A 379 30.12 -27.50 -15.91
CA PHE A 379 30.25 -28.71 -15.07
C PHE A 379 30.44 -28.39 -13.57
N PHE A 380 30.88 -27.17 -13.24
CA PHE A 380 31.16 -26.73 -11.86
C PHE A 380 30.25 -25.60 -11.35
N SER A 381 29.42 -25.01 -12.21
CA SER A 381 28.41 -24.05 -11.81
C SER A 381 27.29 -24.77 -11.06
N LYS A 382 27.28 -24.65 -9.72
CA LYS A 382 26.03 -24.78 -8.95
C LYS A 382 24.99 -23.92 -9.67
N GLU A 383 23.85 -24.49 -10.02
CA GLU A 383 22.70 -23.68 -10.45
C GLU A 383 22.55 -22.52 -9.47
N PRO A 384 22.52 -21.27 -9.94
CA PRO A 384 22.28 -20.15 -9.05
C PRO A 384 20.98 -20.45 -8.32
N LYS A 385 21.01 -20.42 -6.99
CA LYS A 385 19.79 -20.59 -6.19
C LYS A 385 18.77 -19.59 -6.74
N PRO A 386 17.52 -20.01 -7.05
CA PRO A 386 16.51 -19.09 -7.54
C PRO A 386 16.40 -17.92 -6.56
N ILE A 387 16.57 -16.71 -7.07
CA ILE A 387 16.43 -15.49 -6.27
C ILE A 387 14.98 -15.46 -5.81
N ALA A 388 14.76 -15.51 -4.49
CA ALA A 388 13.42 -15.38 -3.94
C ALA A 388 12.84 -14.02 -4.35
N LEU A 389 11.66 -14.05 -4.97
CA LEU A 389 11.00 -12.82 -5.42
C LEU A 389 10.77 -11.88 -4.24
N PRO A 390 11.18 -10.60 -4.34
CA PRO A 390 10.90 -9.61 -3.32
C PRO A 390 9.40 -9.49 -3.08
N ILE A 391 8.97 -9.59 -1.83
CA ILE A 391 7.56 -9.59 -1.50
C ILE A 391 6.84 -8.31 -1.96
N ASN A 392 7.52 -7.17 -1.91
CA ASN A 392 6.96 -5.91 -2.34
C ASN A 392 6.68 -5.88 -3.85
N LEU A 393 7.51 -6.55 -4.66
CA LEU A 393 7.26 -6.73 -6.09
C LEU A 393 6.03 -7.60 -6.35
N VAL A 394 5.89 -8.71 -5.60
CA VAL A 394 4.74 -9.60 -5.70
C VAL A 394 3.45 -8.88 -5.29
N ARG A 395 3.46 -8.19 -4.15
CA ARG A 395 2.33 -7.36 -3.69
C ARG A 395 1.94 -6.33 -4.72
N PHE A 396 2.92 -5.62 -5.26
CA PHE A 396 2.67 -4.65 -6.31
C PHE A 396 2.01 -5.28 -7.54
N ALA A 397 2.55 -6.40 -8.03
CA ALA A 397 2.02 -7.12 -9.19
C ALA A 397 0.56 -7.55 -9.01
N ILE A 398 0.19 -7.98 -7.81
CA ILE A 398 -1.19 -8.36 -7.47
C ILE A 398 -2.08 -7.13 -7.30
N LEU A 399 -1.60 -6.12 -6.56
CA LEU A 399 -2.41 -4.95 -6.21
C LEU A 399 -2.67 -4.05 -7.41
N SER A 400 -1.71 -3.91 -8.33
CA SER A 400 -1.85 -3.08 -9.54
C SER A 400 -3.00 -3.53 -10.44
N GLY A 401 -3.36 -4.82 -10.40
CA GLY A 401 -4.38 -5.40 -11.28
C GLY A 401 -3.99 -5.39 -12.76
N GLU A 402 -2.70 -5.23 -13.06
CA GLU A 402 -2.20 -5.20 -14.44
C GLU A 402 -1.99 -6.63 -14.94
N ASN A 403 -2.91 -7.12 -15.77
CA ASN A 403 -2.91 -8.50 -16.27
C ASN A 403 -1.56 -8.95 -16.86
N LYS A 404 -0.85 -8.06 -17.56
CA LYS A 404 0.47 -8.39 -18.13
C LYS A 404 1.52 -8.64 -17.05
N VAL A 405 1.52 -7.84 -15.99
CA VAL A 405 2.45 -8.00 -14.85
C VAL A 405 2.07 -9.23 -14.04
N LEU A 406 0.77 -9.40 -13.73
CA LEU A 406 0.29 -10.56 -12.98
C LEU A 406 0.60 -11.88 -13.69
N ALA A 407 0.51 -11.93 -15.02
CA ALA A 407 0.86 -13.10 -15.82
C ALA A 407 2.36 -13.49 -15.77
N LYS A 408 3.22 -12.63 -15.19
CA LYS A 408 4.65 -12.93 -14.96
C LYS A 408 4.94 -13.40 -13.54
N VAL A 409 3.94 -13.43 -12.66
CA VAL A 409 4.09 -13.96 -11.30
C VAL A 409 4.12 -15.50 -11.39
N PRO A 410 5.15 -16.17 -10.85
CA PRO A 410 5.22 -17.64 -10.86
C PRO A 410 4.06 -18.29 -10.11
N GLU A 411 3.58 -19.44 -10.60
CA GLU A 411 2.47 -20.19 -9.98
C GLU A 411 2.77 -20.60 -8.53
N SER A 412 4.05 -20.86 -8.21
CA SER A 412 4.52 -21.19 -6.86
C SER A 412 4.27 -20.10 -5.81
N VAL A 413 3.96 -18.86 -6.24
CA VAL A 413 3.52 -17.78 -5.35
C VAL A 413 2.08 -18.01 -4.86
N PHE A 414 1.25 -18.65 -5.68
CA PHE A 414 -0.16 -18.92 -5.40
C PHE A 414 -0.41 -20.30 -4.78
N ASP A 415 0.47 -21.27 -5.01
CA ASP A 415 0.38 -22.64 -4.48
C ASP A 415 0.63 -22.76 -2.95
N ARG A 416 0.53 -21.66 -2.19
CA ARG A 416 0.77 -21.63 -0.74
C ARG A 416 -0.48 -22.05 0.05
N ASP A 417 -1.01 -23.22 -0.27
CA ASP A 417 -2.12 -23.89 0.43
C ASP A 417 -1.66 -24.74 1.65
N ASP A 418 -0.49 -24.45 2.24
CA ASP A 418 -0.08 -25.09 3.50
C ASP A 418 -0.54 -24.25 4.70
N ASP A 419 -1.75 -24.61 5.14
CA ASP A 419 -2.25 -24.54 6.52
C ASP A 419 -1.15 -24.34 7.59
N ALA A 420 -1.30 -23.28 8.38
CA ALA A 420 -0.78 -23.13 9.74
C ALA A 420 0.76 -23.16 10.00
N SER A 421 1.63 -23.23 8.99
CA SER A 421 3.10 -23.25 9.21
C SER A 421 3.93 -22.24 8.40
N ALA A 422 3.34 -21.57 7.41
CA ALA A 422 3.99 -20.45 6.77
C ALA A 422 3.81 -19.21 7.65
N ALA A 423 4.87 -18.81 8.37
CA ALA A 423 4.87 -17.62 9.21
C ALA A 423 4.57 -16.30 8.46
N TYR A 424 4.31 -16.31 7.14
CA TYR A 424 4.12 -15.09 6.35
C TYR A 424 3.08 -15.21 5.23
N ASP A 425 1.99 -14.46 5.39
CA ASP A 425 1.01 -14.16 4.35
C ASP A 425 1.36 -12.84 3.65
N VAL A 426 1.39 -12.89 2.32
CA VAL A 426 1.69 -11.74 1.45
C VAL A 426 0.68 -10.60 1.68
N PHE A 427 -0.57 -10.88 2.02
CA PHE A 427 -1.62 -9.87 2.23
C PHE A 427 -1.79 -9.48 3.69
N THR A 428 -1.71 -10.45 4.61
CA THR A 428 -1.97 -10.20 6.04
C THR A 428 -0.70 -10.00 6.87
N GLY A 429 0.50 -10.20 6.33
CA GLY A 429 1.76 -10.02 7.06
C GLY A 429 2.24 -11.30 7.73
N VAL A 430 3.13 -11.18 8.72
CA VAL A 430 3.55 -12.35 9.50
C VAL A 430 2.58 -12.59 10.64
N ASP A 431 2.11 -13.83 10.76
CA ASP A 431 1.36 -14.31 11.90
C ASP A 431 2.36 -14.86 12.94
N ASN A 432 2.95 -13.97 13.75
CA ASN A 432 3.69 -14.39 14.95
C ASN A 432 3.05 -13.83 16.22
N THR A 433 3.02 -14.66 17.26
CA THR A 433 2.33 -14.43 18.53
C THR A 433 3.10 -13.54 19.52
N THR A 434 4.18 -12.88 19.11
CA THR A 434 5.03 -12.05 19.99
C THR A 434 4.46 -10.65 20.25
N GLY A 435 3.23 -10.34 19.80
CA GLY A 435 2.53 -9.08 20.06
C GLY A 435 2.99 -7.89 19.20
N VAL A 436 4.02 -8.07 18.38
CA VAL A 436 4.52 -7.06 17.41
C VAL A 436 3.62 -6.97 16.18
N THR A 437 3.15 -8.14 15.73
CA THR A 437 2.23 -8.30 14.61
C THR A 437 0.83 -8.63 15.14
N ASP A 438 -0.17 -8.10 14.47
CA ASP A 438 -1.58 -8.39 14.66
C ASP A 438 -2.22 -8.69 13.30
N ALA A 439 -3.32 -9.43 13.28
CA ALA A 439 -4.07 -9.81 12.10
C ALA A 439 -5.58 -9.71 12.38
N LEU A 440 -6.39 -9.87 11.34
CA LEU A 440 -7.85 -9.82 11.47
C LEU A 440 -8.40 -10.75 12.57
N PRO A 441 -7.90 -11.98 12.77
CA PRO A 441 -8.36 -12.85 13.87
C PRO A 441 -8.14 -12.28 15.27
N ASN A 442 -7.22 -11.32 15.46
CA ASN A 442 -7.06 -10.66 16.76
C ASN A 442 -8.21 -9.69 17.10
N TYR A 443 -9.09 -9.39 16.12
CA TYR A 443 -10.15 -8.39 16.24
C TYR A 443 -11.57 -8.97 16.16
N ILE A 444 -11.70 -10.28 16.00
CA ILE A 444 -12.99 -10.98 15.94
C ILE A 444 -13.41 -11.51 17.31
N ASP A 445 -14.69 -11.80 17.46
CA ASP A 445 -15.26 -12.43 18.65
C ASP A 445 -15.75 -13.84 18.29
N HIS A 446 -15.11 -14.86 18.88
CA HIS A 446 -15.42 -16.25 18.60
C HIS A 446 -16.87 -16.63 18.94
N ASN A 447 -17.49 -15.98 19.92
CA ASN A 447 -18.89 -16.24 20.27
C ASN A 447 -19.82 -15.72 19.17
N ILE A 448 -19.51 -14.55 18.60
CA ILE A 448 -20.26 -13.97 17.48
C ILE A 448 -20.11 -14.85 16.24
N ILE A 449 -18.88 -15.27 15.94
CA ILE A 449 -18.60 -16.19 14.83
C ILE A 449 -19.38 -17.51 15.00
N SER A 450 -19.35 -18.10 16.20
CA SER A 450 -20.09 -19.33 16.49
C SER A 450 -21.59 -19.15 16.30
N ALA A 451 -22.14 -18.02 16.75
CA ALA A 451 -23.55 -17.69 16.57
C ALA A 451 -23.94 -17.54 15.08
N ILE A 452 -23.07 -16.94 14.25
CA ILE A 452 -23.26 -16.82 12.80
C ILE A 452 -23.27 -18.20 12.14
N VAL A 453 -22.28 -19.04 12.44
CA VAL A 453 -22.17 -20.41 11.87
C VAL A 453 -23.36 -21.29 12.27
N GLN A 454 -23.87 -21.11 13.49
CA GLN A 454 -25.03 -21.85 14.00
C GLN A 454 -26.37 -21.39 13.42
N ASN A 455 -26.41 -20.39 12.53
CA ASN A 455 -27.64 -19.79 11.99
C ASN A 455 -28.66 -19.47 13.11
N ARG A 456 -28.18 -18.94 14.25
CA ARG A 456 -29.05 -18.58 15.37
C ARG A 456 -30.13 -17.60 14.92
N THR A 457 -31.33 -17.74 15.48
CA THR A 457 -32.43 -16.84 15.15
C THR A 457 -32.08 -15.39 15.54
N GLY A 458 -32.67 -14.40 14.87
CA GLY A 458 -32.38 -12.98 15.15
C GLY A 458 -32.51 -12.61 16.64
N ALA A 459 -33.50 -13.19 17.34
CA ALA A 459 -33.71 -12.97 18.76
C ALA A 459 -32.58 -13.53 19.66
N GLU A 460 -32.04 -14.71 19.33
CA GLU A 460 -30.91 -15.31 20.07
C GLU A 460 -29.60 -14.56 19.81
N PHE A 461 -29.47 -13.96 18.62
CA PHE A 461 -28.33 -13.11 18.29
C PHE A 461 -28.42 -11.77 19.04
N ASP A 462 -29.59 -11.14 19.08
CA ASP A 462 -29.82 -9.89 19.81
C ASP A 462 -29.57 -10.08 21.32
N GLU A 463 -30.02 -11.19 21.91
CA GLU A 463 -29.74 -11.49 23.33
C GLU A 463 -28.23 -11.66 23.62
N LEU A 464 -27.48 -12.23 22.67
CA LEU A 464 -26.02 -12.32 22.77
C LEU A 464 -25.38 -10.92 22.72
N LEU A 465 -25.84 -10.06 21.81
CA LEU A 465 -25.31 -8.69 21.69
C LEU A 465 -25.58 -7.88 22.96
N ASP A 466 -26.77 -7.99 23.54
CA ASP A 466 -27.13 -7.30 24.78
C ASP A 466 -26.21 -7.73 25.94
N ARG A 467 -25.88 -9.02 26.04
CA ARG A 467 -24.92 -9.53 27.04
C ARG A 467 -23.52 -8.96 26.83
N LEU A 468 -23.04 -8.92 25.59
CA LEU A 468 -21.73 -8.37 25.28
C LEU A 468 -21.66 -6.86 25.56
N GLN A 469 -22.75 -6.12 25.34
CA GLN A 469 -22.84 -4.70 25.68
C GLN A 469 -22.86 -4.46 27.19
N LEU A 470 -23.57 -5.30 27.95
CA LEU A 470 -23.55 -5.23 29.42
C LEU A 470 -22.14 -5.45 29.97
N GLN A 471 -21.40 -6.42 29.42
CA GLN A 471 -20.00 -6.67 29.78
C GLN A 471 -19.10 -5.46 29.46
N GLU A 472 -19.26 -4.82 28.30
CA GLU A 472 -18.49 -3.63 27.93
C GLU A 472 -18.72 -2.47 28.93
N VAL A 473 -19.96 -2.31 29.41
CA VAL A 473 -20.31 -1.29 30.41
C VAL A 473 -19.72 -1.63 31.79
N GLU A 474 -19.69 -2.91 32.17
CA GLU A 474 -19.10 -3.37 33.43
C GLU A 474 -17.57 -3.22 33.43
N GLU A 475 -16.89 -3.57 32.34
CA GLU A 475 -15.44 -3.40 32.18
C GLU A 475 -15.03 -1.93 32.12
N GLY A 476 -15.85 -1.07 31.51
CA GLY A 476 -15.63 0.38 31.48
C GLY A 476 -15.87 1.12 32.81
N GLN A 477 -16.41 0.44 33.83
CA GLN A 477 -16.65 0.98 35.17
C GLN A 477 -15.60 0.60 36.21
N VAL A 478 -14.64 -0.28 35.88
CA VAL A 478 -13.50 -0.57 36.76
C VAL A 478 -12.59 0.67 36.76
N PRO A 479 -12.38 1.35 37.91
CA PRO A 479 -11.44 2.46 37.96
C PRO A 479 -10.05 1.92 37.60
N ALA A 480 -9.31 2.64 36.76
CA ALA A 480 -7.87 2.42 36.66
C ALA A 480 -7.28 2.63 38.06
N GLU A 481 -6.89 1.56 38.73
CA GLU A 481 -6.11 1.64 39.97
C GLU A 481 -4.81 2.39 39.65
N GLU A 482 -4.51 3.40 40.48
CA GLU A 482 -3.47 4.43 40.31
C GLU A 482 -2.03 3.90 40.14
#